data_AF-A0A1G1XRE2-F1
#
_entry.id   AF-A0A1G1XRE2-F1
#
_cell.length_a   1.000
_cell.length_b   1.000
_cell.length_c   1.000
_cell.angle_alpha   90.00
_cell.angle_beta   90.00
_cell.angle_gamma   90.00
#
_symmetry.space_group_name_H-M   'P 1'
#
loop_
_entity.id
_entity.type
_entity.pdbx_description
1 polymer ?
#
loop_
_entity_poly.entity_id
_entity_poly.type
_entity_poly.pdbx_seq_one_letter_code
_entity_poly.pdbx_strand_id
1 'polypeptide(L)'
;MKLHNLIKLIVSLLICQLAGGLGSIFTSQSVNSWYLTLNKPAITPPGSFIGLVWTILFLLMGYALFIIWIKINKKEGKKAILFFSIQLVLNIGWSFCFFYLQNPLAGLVEIIFLWLAILVTIIYFYK
;
A
#
# COMPACT_ATOMS: atom_id res chain seq x y z
N MET A 1 -14.67 14.93 -17.86
CA MET A 1 -14.98 14.41 -16.51
C MET A 1 -15.59 15.55 -15.69
N LYS A 2 -16.70 15.34 -14.94
CA LYS A 2 -17.29 16.40 -14.09
C LYS A 2 -16.28 16.81 -13.00
N LEU A 3 -16.24 18.09 -12.61
CA LEU A 3 -15.29 18.63 -11.61
C LEU A 3 -15.28 17.81 -10.31
N HIS A 4 -16.46 17.39 -9.83
CA HIS A 4 -16.60 16.53 -8.66
C HIS A 4 -15.84 15.19 -8.77
N ASN A 5 -15.83 14.58 -9.95
CA ASN A 5 -15.11 13.33 -10.18
C ASN A 5 -13.60 13.57 -10.28
N LEU A 6 -13.17 14.73 -10.80
CA LEU A 6 -11.75 15.11 -10.79
C LEU A 6 -11.22 15.24 -9.36
N ILE A 7 -11.98 15.90 -8.48
CA ILE A 7 -11.61 16.05 -7.07
C ILE A 7 -11.47 14.66 -6.41
N LYS A 8 -12.45 13.77 -6.61
CA LYS A 8 -12.37 12.40 -6.08
C LYS A 8 -11.16 11.62 -6.58
N LEU A 9 -10.81 11.76 -7.86
CA LEU A 9 -9.64 11.11 -8.42
C LEU A 9 -8.36 11.62 -7.75
N ILE A 10 -8.19 12.95 -7.69
CA ILE A 10 -7.02 13.58 -7.08
C ILE A 10 -6.89 13.15 -5.61
N VAL A 11 -7.98 13.20 -4.83
CA VAL A 11 -7.97 12.79 -3.42
C VAL A 11 -7.57 11.32 -3.28
N SER A 12 -8.11 10.43 -4.12
CA SER A 12 -7.81 8.99 -4.04
C SER A 12 -6.33 8.70 -4.36
N LEU A 13 -5.79 9.37 -5.38
CA LEU A 13 -4.37 9.27 -5.74
C LEU A 13 -3.47 9.81 -4.62
N LEU A 14 -3.79 11.00 -4.09
CA LEU A 14 -3.00 11.63 -3.02
C LEU A 14 -2.97 10.77 -1.76
N ILE A 15 -4.11 10.22 -1.32
CA ILE A 15 -4.15 9.36 -0.12
C ILE A 15 -3.25 8.15 -0.28
N CYS A 16 -3.28 7.48 -1.44
CA CYS A 16 -2.45 6.30 -1.68
C CYS A 16 -0.96 6.66 -1.77
N GLN A 17 -0.61 7.76 -2.45
CA GLN A 17 0.77 8.23 -2.52
C GLN A 17 1.31 8.67 -1.16
N LEU A 18 0.49 9.31 -0.32
CA LEU A 18 0.86 9.68 1.04
C LEU A 18 1.15 8.45 1.89
N ALA A 19 0.35 7.39 1.77
CA ALA A 19 0.63 6.13 2.46
C ALA A 19 1.96 5.52 2.02
N GLY A 20 2.24 5.49 0.71
CA GLY A 20 3.54 5.05 0.20
C GLY A 20 4.70 5.92 0.70
N GLY A 21 4.51 7.24 0.74
CA GLY A 21 5.47 8.18 1.32
C GLY A 21 5.76 7.93 2.80
N LEU A 22 4.71 7.71 3.60
CA LEU A 22 4.86 7.37 5.03
C LEU A 22 5.61 6.05 5.22
N GLY A 23 5.29 5.02 4.44
CA GLY A 23 6.03 3.76 4.45
C GLY A 23 7.50 3.97 4.07
N SER A 24 7.78 4.82 3.07
CA SER A 24 9.13 5.13 2.61
C SER A 24 10.00 5.82 3.67
N ILE A 25 9.41 6.64 4.55
CA ILE A 25 10.14 7.24 5.68
C ILE A 25 10.78 6.14 6.54
N PHE A 26 10.02 5.12 6.92
CA PHE A 26 10.56 3.99 7.70
C PHE A 26 11.62 3.21 6.93
N THR A 27 11.38 2.96 5.64
CA THR A 27 12.34 2.26 4.77
C THR A 27 13.67 3.00 4.66
N SER A 28 13.64 4.31 4.43
CA SER A 28 14.83 5.14 4.22
C SER A 28 15.80 5.15 5.41
N GLN A 29 15.30 4.90 6.63
CA GLN A 29 16.11 4.92 7.84
C GLN A 29 17.11 3.76 7.93
N SER A 30 16.80 2.62 7.31
CA SER A 30 17.62 1.41 7.45
C SER A 30 17.99 0.73 6.12
N VAL A 31 17.43 1.17 4.99
CA VAL A 31 17.70 0.58 3.66
C VAL A 31 19.17 0.71 3.22
N ASN A 32 19.86 1.78 3.61
CA ASN A 32 21.26 2.05 3.26
C ASN A 32 22.25 1.64 4.37
N SER A 33 21.76 1.02 5.45
CA SER A 33 22.58 0.60 6.59
C SER A 33 22.30 -0.87 6.90
N TRP A 34 21.33 -1.14 7.79
CA TRP A 34 20.97 -2.49 8.24
C TRP A 34 20.54 -3.41 7.09
N TYR A 35 19.76 -2.93 6.12
CA TYR A 35 19.28 -3.78 5.03
C TYR A 35 20.42 -4.32 4.16
N LEU A 36 21.55 -3.60 4.07
CA LEU A 36 22.72 -4.04 3.34
C LEU A 36 23.41 -5.23 4.02
N THR A 37 23.36 -5.32 5.35
CA THR A 37 24.01 -6.40 6.12
C THR A 37 23.24 -7.73 6.08
N LEU A 38 22.01 -7.73 5.57
CA LEU A 38 21.22 -8.96 5.43
C LEU A 38 21.75 -9.86 4.31
N ASN A 39 21.83 -11.16 4.59
CA ASN A 39 22.04 -12.19 3.58
C ASN A 39 20.78 -12.34 2.71
N LYS A 40 20.78 -11.67 1.57
CA LYS A 40 19.65 -11.63 0.62
C LYS A 40 19.88 -12.67 -0.48
N PRO A 41 18.83 -13.37 -0.94
CA PRO A 41 18.95 -14.28 -2.07
C PRO A 41 19.25 -13.52 -3.37
N ALA A 42 19.91 -14.18 -4.33
CA ALA A 42 20.31 -13.55 -5.61
C ALA A 42 19.14 -13.04 -6.46
N ILE A 43 17.91 -13.51 -6.19
CA ILE A 43 16.69 -13.08 -6.87
C ILE A 43 16.12 -11.75 -6.35
N THR A 44 16.69 -11.17 -5.30
CA THR A 44 16.22 -9.88 -4.75
C THR A 44 16.51 -8.75 -5.74
N PRO A 45 15.49 -8.01 -6.22
CA PRO A 45 15.69 -6.94 -7.19
C PRO A 45 16.44 -5.75 -6.58
N PRO A 46 17.07 -4.91 -7.43
CA PRO A 46 17.71 -3.67 -6.99
C PRO A 46 16.71 -2.71 -6.29
N GLY A 47 17.19 -1.96 -5.29
CA GLY A 47 16.34 -1.07 -4.49
C GLY A 47 15.61 0.02 -5.29
N SER A 48 16.24 0.57 -6.32
CA SER A 48 15.61 1.56 -7.22
C SER A 48 14.41 0.99 -7.98
N PHE A 49 14.50 -0.27 -8.40
CA PHE A 49 13.41 -0.96 -9.08
C PHE A 49 12.21 -1.16 -8.12
N ILE A 50 12.48 -1.49 -6.86
CA ILE A 50 11.45 -1.63 -5.82
C ILE A 50 10.69 -0.32 -5.63
N GLY A 51 11.38 0.82 -5.53
CA GLY A 51 10.73 2.13 -5.38
C GLY A 51 9.81 2.50 -6.56
N LEU A 52 10.22 2.17 -7.79
CA LEU A 52 9.41 2.40 -8.99
C LEU A 52 8.14 1.53 -8.98
N VAL A 53 8.28 0.23 -8.66
CA VAL A 53 7.15 -0.70 -8.57
C VAL A 53 6.11 -0.20 -7.56
N TRP A 54 6.54 0.21 -6.36
CA TRP A 54 5.62 0.73 -5.36
C TRP A 54 4.90 1.99 -5.80
N THR A 55 5.60 2.92 -6.47
CA THR A 55 4.98 4.14 -7.01
C THR A 55 3.86 3.80 -7.99
N ILE A 56 4.08 2.83 -8.87
CA ILE A 56 3.06 2.36 -9.82
C ILE A 56 1.90 1.68 -9.08
N LEU A 57 2.18 0.84 -8.09
CA LEU A 57 1.15 0.15 -7.30
C LEU A 57 0.26 1.15 -6.55
N PHE A 58 0.82 2.17 -5.90
CA PHE A 58 0.02 3.18 -5.20
C PHE A 58 -0.80 4.06 -6.16
N LEU A 59 -0.31 4.34 -7.37
CA LEU A 59 -1.11 4.97 -8.41
C LEU A 59 -2.31 4.10 -8.83
N LEU A 60 -2.08 2.80 -9.05
CA LEU A 60 -3.13 1.84 -9.41
C LEU A 60 -4.16 1.69 -8.28
N MET A 61 -3.71 1.62 -7.03
CA MET A 61 -4.58 1.58 -5.85
C MET A 61 -5.44 2.85 -5.73
N GLY A 62 -4.85 4.03 -5.94
CA GLY A 62 -5.59 5.30 -5.92
C GLY A 62 -6.62 5.38 -7.04
N TYR A 63 -6.29 4.87 -8.23
CA TYR A 63 -7.25 4.78 -9.33
C TYR A 63 -8.39 3.79 -9.04
N ALA A 64 -8.08 2.63 -8.44
CA ALA A 64 -9.08 1.65 -8.02
C ALA A 64 -10.03 2.24 -6.96
N LEU A 65 -9.51 2.93 -5.94
CA LEU A 65 -10.30 3.63 -4.93
C LEU A 65 -11.22 4.68 -5.56
N PHE A 66 -10.73 5.43 -6.55
CA PHE A 66 -11.55 6.39 -7.29
C PHE A 66 -12.74 5.73 -7.97
N ILE A 67 -12.54 4.59 -8.65
CA ILE A 67 -13.62 3.84 -9.32
C ILE A 67 -14.68 3.42 -8.30
N ILE A 68 -14.26 2.85 -7.16
CA ILE A 68 -15.18 2.45 -6.09
C ILE A 68 -15.97 3.66 -5.58
N TRP A 69 -15.33 4.81 -5.38
CA TRP A 69 -15.99 6.01 -4.87
C TRP A 69 -17.03 6.63 -5.82
N ILE A 70 -16.98 6.31 -7.12
CA ILE A 70 -17.97 6.84 -8.09
C ILE A 70 -19.01 5.81 -8.53
N LYS A 71 -18.71 4.50 -8.49
CA LYS A 71 -19.58 3.46 -9.08
C LYS A 71 -20.43 2.68 -8.08
N ILE A 72 -19.94 2.47 -6.86
CA ILE A 72 -20.57 1.49 -5.97
C ILE A 72 -21.71 2.11 -5.14
N ASN A 73 -22.71 1.29 -4.80
CA ASN A 73 -23.79 1.68 -3.92
C ASN A 73 -23.28 2.05 -2.52
N LYS A 74 -23.94 3.03 -1.87
CA LYS A 74 -23.47 3.63 -0.60
C LYS A 74 -23.18 2.62 0.53
N LYS A 75 -23.90 1.49 0.61
CA LYS A 75 -23.69 0.48 1.66
C LYS A 75 -22.47 -0.41 1.38
N GLU A 76 -22.32 -0.91 0.15
CA GLU A 76 -21.23 -1.80 -0.23
C GLU A 76 -19.91 -1.03 -0.36
N GLY A 77 -19.96 0.22 -0.85
CA GLY A 77 -18.80 1.10 -0.91
C GLY A 77 -18.20 1.44 0.43
N LYS A 78 -19.03 1.60 1.48
CA LYS A 78 -18.50 1.83 2.83
C LYS A 78 -17.67 0.66 3.33
N LYS A 79 -18.11 -0.58 3.07
CA LYS A 79 -17.35 -1.78 3.45
C LYS A 79 -16.08 -1.92 2.62
N ALA A 80 -16.16 -1.72 1.29
CA ALA A 80 -15.02 -1.76 0.40
C ALA A 80 -13.94 -0.74 0.81
N ILE A 81 -14.35 0.51 1.06
CA ILE A 81 -13.44 1.57 1.51
C ILE A 81 -12.83 1.24 2.88
N LEU A 82 -13.61 0.70 3.83
CA LEU A 82 -13.10 0.31 5.14
C LEU A 82 -11.97 -0.75 5.03
N PHE A 83 -12.20 -1.83 4.26
CA PHE A 83 -11.18 -2.86 4.08
C PHE A 83 -9.97 -2.34 3.32
N PHE A 84 -10.18 -1.48 2.32
CA PHE A 84 -9.08 -0.80 1.63
C PHE A 84 -8.27 0.09 2.58
N SER A 85 -8.91 0.83 3.50
CA SER A 85 -8.21 1.62 4.50
C SER A 85 -7.38 0.75 5.45
N ILE A 86 -7.91 -0.40 5.88
CA ILE A 86 -7.16 -1.37 6.70
C ILE A 86 -5.95 -1.89 5.93
N GLN A 87 -6.13 -2.27 4.66
CA GLN A 87 -5.03 -2.69 3.78
C GLN A 87 -3.96 -1.59 3.66
N LEU A 88 -4.35 -0.33 3.54
CA LEU A 88 -3.40 0.78 3.38
C LEU A 88 -2.59 1.04 4.66
N VAL A 89 -3.22 0.89 5.83
CA VAL A 89 -2.54 0.97 7.14
C VAL A 89 -1.55 -0.18 7.31
N LEU A 90 -1.95 -1.41 6.97
CA LEU A 90 -1.07 -2.57 6.96
C LEU A 90 0.12 -2.34 6.01
N ASN A 91 -0.11 -1.75 4.84
CA ASN A 91 0.95 -1.41 3.90
C ASN A 91 2.06 -0.52 4.52
N ILE A 92 1.68 0.49 5.30
CA ILE A 92 2.62 1.32 6.06
C ILE A 92 3.25 0.52 7.21
N GLY A 93 2.42 -0.28 7.89
CA GLY A 93 2.82 -1.15 8.99
C GLY A 93 3.92 -2.13 8.61
N TRP A 94 3.90 -2.66 7.38
CA TRP A 94 4.96 -3.53 6.89
C TRP A 94 6.33 -2.84 6.92
N SER A 95 6.42 -1.63 6.37
CA SER A 95 7.68 -0.86 6.36
C SER A 95 8.13 -0.54 7.78
N PHE A 96 7.21 -0.25 8.69
CA PHE A 96 7.53 -0.06 10.11
C PHE A 96 8.10 -1.34 10.74
N CYS A 97 7.41 -2.47 10.60
CA CYS A 97 7.84 -3.74 11.19
C CYS A 97 9.17 -4.24 10.62
N PHE A 98 9.39 -4.12 9.31
CA PHE A 98 10.59 -4.62 8.67
C PHE A 98 11.77 -3.66 8.79
N PHE A 99 11.60 -2.39 8.43
CA PHE A 99 12.71 -1.43 8.34
C PHE A 99 12.93 -0.61 9.61
N TYR A 100 11.87 -0.14 10.26
CA TYR A 100 12.03 0.63 11.50
C TYR A 100 12.43 -0.25 12.68
N LEU A 101 11.69 -1.35 12.92
CA LEU A 101 12.02 -2.31 13.97
C LEU A 101 13.18 -3.24 13.61
N GLN A 102 13.64 -3.23 12.35
CA GLN A 102 14.71 -4.11 11.85
C GLN A 102 14.44 -5.60 12.15
N ASN A 103 13.16 -5.99 12.08
CA ASN A 103 12.70 -7.32 12.50
C ASN A 103 12.02 -8.06 11.34
N PRO A 104 12.75 -8.96 10.64
CA PRO A 104 12.18 -9.73 9.54
C PRO A 104 11.01 -10.63 9.95
N LEU A 105 10.99 -11.17 11.18
CA LEU A 105 9.89 -12.00 11.66
C LEU A 105 8.62 -11.18 11.87
N ALA A 106 8.74 -9.98 12.43
CA ALA A 106 7.61 -9.06 12.54
C ALA A 106 7.07 -8.66 11.16
N GLY A 107 7.96 -8.36 10.21
CA GLY A 107 7.59 -8.09 8.82
C GLY A 107 6.92 -9.29 8.13
N LEU A 108 7.34 -10.52 8.45
CA LEU A 108 6.72 -11.74 7.93
C LEU A 108 5.31 -11.96 8.49
N VAL A 109 5.09 -11.69 9.77
CA VAL A 109 3.76 -11.80 10.38
C VAL A 109 2.83 -10.72 9.81
N GLU A 110 3.31 -9.48 9.71
CA GLU A 110 2.55 -8.37 9.15
C GLU A 110 2.13 -8.68 7.70
N ILE A 111 3.06 -9.15 6.86
CA ILE A 111 2.75 -9.33 5.43
C ILE A 111 1.63 -10.36 5.24
N ILE A 112 1.50 -11.37 6.11
CA ILE A 112 0.39 -12.33 6.07
C ILE A 112 -0.95 -11.61 6.25
N PHE A 113 -1.04 -10.71 7.23
CA PHE A 113 -2.25 -9.90 7.43
C PHE A 113 -2.50 -8.96 6.26
N LEU A 114 -1.45 -8.35 5.69
CA LEU A 114 -1.57 -7.52 4.50
C LEU A 114 -2.11 -8.31 3.30
N TRP A 115 -1.63 -9.53 3.07
CA TRP A 115 -2.13 -10.41 2.00
C TRP A 115 -3.61 -10.76 2.19
N LEU A 116 -4.03 -11.06 3.41
CA LEU A 116 -5.44 -11.31 3.72
C LEU A 116 -6.28 -10.06 3.46
N ALA A 117 -5.81 -8.88 3.87
CA ALA A 117 -6.49 -7.62 3.62
C ALA A 117 -6.61 -7.31 2.11
N ILE A 118 -5.55 -7.55 1.33
CA ILE A 118 -5.56 -7.43 -0.13
C ILE A 118 -6.63 -8.34 -0.74
N LEU A 119 -6.69 -9.61 -0.32
CA LEU A 119 -7.68 -10.56 -0.83
C LEU A 119 -9.11 -10.08 -0.53
N VAL A 120 -9.36 -9.61 0.69
CA VAL A 120 -10.68 -9.05 1.06
C VAL A 120 -11.01 -7.82 0.23
N THR A 121 -10.07 -6.89 0.04
CA THR A 121 -10.26 -5.73 -0.83
C THR A 121 -10.61 -6.13 -2.24
N ILE A 122 -9.90 -7.10 -2.84
CA ILE A 122 -10.20 -7.61 -4.19
C ILE A 122 -11.64 -8.13 -4.27
N ILE A 123 -12.07 -8.94 -3.30
CA ILE A 123 -13.43 -9.50 -3.25
C ILE A 123 -14.49 -8.38 -3.19
N TYR A 124 -14.25 -7.33 -2.39
CA TYR A 124 -15.19 -6.22 -2.27
C TYR A 124 -15.14 -5.24 -3.45
N PHE A 125 -14.01 -5.10 -4.12
CA PHE A 125 -13.85 -4.22 -5.28
C PHE A 125 -14.37 -4.86 -6.57
N TYR A 126 -14.47 -6.19 -6.60
CA TYR A 126 -15.03 -6.93 -7.73
C TYR A 126 -16.56 -6.94 -7.76
N LYS A 127 -17.21 -6.69 -6.61
CA LYS A 127 -18.68 -6.59 -6.49
C LYS A 127 -19.19 -5.25 -7.00
#